data_AF-A0A948RUF8-F1
#
_entry.id   AF-A0A948RUF8-F1
#
_cell.length_a   1.000
_cell.length_b   1.000
_cell.length_c   1.000
_cell.angle_alpha   90.00
_cell.angle_beta   90.00
_cell.angle_gamma   90.00
#
_symmetry.space_group_name_H-M   'P 1'
#
loop_
_entity.id
_entity.type
_entity.pdbx_description
1 polymer ?
#
loop_
_entity_poly.entity_id
_entity_poly.type
_entity_poly.pdbx_seq_one_letter_code
_entity_poly.pdbx_strand_id
1 'polypeptide(L)'
;MDPFEDCIKKGRLKPVEPDIDEIKKEILTAEEELTRARTCFAEKRFEDCLVQSYFAMFRSARTLIRKKGYRDTNMYSLLTGLKKLFVEPEELERHLVDVLSLAKEQKDLVYEGARCHFQDTQAILRNSEVFCNRVRELLAIPDLPPIPPMEEIELEDEPPQPNFDDFQRPIDRGDRDFPPARRSPGREGNERPWTTPDSMPRRRPDSPYPFRPRETRPKRRD
;
A
#
# COMPACT_ATOMS: atom_id res chain seq x y z
N MET A 1 20.20 -6.90 25.76
CA MET A 1 20.74 -5.69 25.09
C MET A 1 19.54 -4.94 24.54
N ASP A 2 19.40 -3.64 24.83
CA ASP A 2 18.25 -2.86 24.36
C ASP A 2 18.23 -2.84 22.81
N PRO A 3 17.12 -3.25 22.15
CA PRO A 3 16.99 -3.20 20.69
C PRO A 3 17.31 -1.83 20.09
N PHE A 4 17.02 -0.75 20.82
CA PHE A 4 17.29 0.62 20.37
C PHE A 4 18.79 0.91 20.33
N GLU A 5 19.52 0.60 21.39
CA GLU A 5 20.98 0.74 21.42
C GLU A 5 21.67 -0.12 20.36
N ASP A 6 21.16 -1.33 20.11
CA ASP A 6 21.67 -2.21 19.06
C ASP A 6 21.50 -1.56 17.67
N CYS A 7 20.39 -0.88 17.41
CA CYS A 7 20.18 -0.14 16.17
C CYS A 7 21.18 1.01 15.99
N ILE A 8 21.52 1.71 17.07
CA ILE A 8 22.53 2.79 17.05
C ILE A 8 23.93 2.20 16.82
N LYS A 9 24.31 1.17 17.59
CA LYS A 9 25.62 0.49 17.47
C LYS A 9 25.86 -0.08 16.07
N LYS A 10 24.82 -0.64 15.45
CA LYS A 10 24.85 -1.19 14.08
C LYS A 10 24.68 -0.13 12.99
N GLY A 11 24.54 1.16 13.34
CA GLY A 11 24.36 2.25 12.39
C GLY A 11 23.05 2.22 11.59
N ARG A 12 22.04 1.47 12.08
CA ARG A 12 20.70 1.38 11.48
C ARG A 12 19.81 2.57 11.88
N LEU A 13 20.13 3.19 13.00
CA LEU A 13 19.60 4.47 13.45
C LEU A 13 20.78 5.42 13.64
N LYS A 14 20.84 6.49 12.85
CA LYS A 14 21.98 7.42 12.85
C LYS A 14 21.56 8.72 13.53
N PRO A 15 22.34 9.27 14.47
CA PRO A 15 22.09 10.61 14.98
C PRO A 15 22.29 11.63 13.86
N VAL A 16 21.35 12.55 13.71
CA VAL A 16 21.33 13.61 12.69
C VAL A 16 20.70 14.86 13.29
N GLU A 17 21.17 16.04 12.89
CA GLU A 17 20.53 17.30 13.29
C GLU A 17 19.15 17.45 12.63
N PRO A 18 18.10 17.78 13.38
CA PRO A 18 16.76 17.92 12.82
C PRO A 18 16.66 19.16 11.94
N ASP A 19 16.40 18.96 10.64
CA ASP A 19 16.04 20.03 9.71
C ASP A 19 14.51 20.21 9.69
N ILE A 20 14.03 21.33 10.22
CA ILE A 20 12.60 21.65 10.31
C ILE A 20 11.97 21.79 8.92
N ASP A 21 12.68 22.34 7.93
CA ASP A 21 12.15 22.53 6.59
C ASP A 21 12.05 21.20 5.84
N GLU A 22 13.01 20.29 6.05
CA GLU A 22 12.91 18.92 5.53
C GLU A 22 11.74 18.17 6.19
N ILE A 23 11.58 18.29 7.51
CA ILE A 23 10.46 17.69 8.25
C ILE A 23 9.11 18.22 7.72
N LYS A 24 9.00 19.53 7.48
CA LYS A 24 7.80 20.17 6.90
C LYS A 24 7.47 19.62 5.51
N LYS A 25 8.46 19.48 4.63
CA LYS A 25 8.24 18.92 3.28
C LYS A 25 7.77 17.47 3.34
N GLU A 26 8.36 16.68 4.23
CA GLU A 26 8.05 15.26 4.35
C GLU A 26 6.65 15.03 4.93
N ILE A 27 6.20 15.85 5.90
CA ILE A 27 4.84 15.75 6.44
C ILE A 27 3.77 16.22 5.43
N LEU A 28 4.04 17.26 4.65
CA LEU A 28 3.16 17.66 3.54
C LEU A 28 3.02 16.54 2.50
N THR A 29 4.13 15.88 2.18
CA THR A 29 4.10 14.70 1.28
C THR A 29 3.26 13.57 1.89
N ALA A 30 3.35 13.34 3.20
CA ALA A 30 2.54 12.33 3.89
C ALA A 30 1.02 12.64 3.81
N GLU A 31 0.64 13.92 3.89
CA GLU A 31 -0.75 14.37 3.72
C GLU A 31 -1.26 14.17 2.30
N GLU A 32 -0.42 14.40 1.30
CA GLU A 32 -0.75 14.10 -0.10
C GLU A 32 -0.99 12.61 -0.32
N GLU A 33 -0.15 11.73 0.26
CA GLU A 33 -0.37 10.28 0.17
C GLU A 33 -1.66 9.86 0.88
N LEU A 34 -1.99 10.47 2.02
CA LEU A 34 -3.24 10.20 2.73
C LEU A 34 -4.46 10.64 1.89
N THR A 35 -4.37 11.79 1.24
CA THR A 35 -5.42 12.28 0.33
C THR A 35 -5.59 11.33 -0.85
N ARG A 36 -4.51 10.85 -1.46
CA ARG A 36 -4.55 9.82 -2.51
C ARG A 36 -5.16 8.52 -2.01
N ALA A 37 -4.84 8.10 -0.79
CA ALA A 37 -5.40 6.89 -0.18
C ALA A 37 -6.93 6.97 -0.08
N ARG A 38 -7.47 8.13 0.32
CA ARG A 38 -8.92 8.38 0.36
C ARG A 38 -9.56 8.32 -1.02
N THR A 39 -8.95 8.96 -2.02
CA THR A 39 -9.45 8.90 -3.40
C THR A 39 -9.47 7.47 -3.92
N CYS A 40 -8.41 6.70 -3.68
CA CYS A 40 -8.36 5.28 -4.07
C CYS A 40 -9.46 4.46 -3.36
N PHE A 41 -9.76 4.75 -2.10
CA PHE A 41 -10.84 4.10 -1.37
C PHE A 41 -12.22 4.40 -1.99
N ALA A 42 -12.49 5.67 -2.30
CA ALA A 42 -13.73 6.10 -2.94
C ALA A 42 -13.94 5.42 -4.31
N GLU A 43 -12.86 5.27 -5.08
CA GLU A 43 -12.86 4.61 -6.38
C GLU A 43 -12.81 3.07 -6.30
N LYS A 44 -12.96 2.48 -5.11
CA LYS A 44 -12.89 1.02 -4.86
C LYS A 44 -11.57 0.38 -5.30
N ARG A 45 -10.48 1.16 -5.35
CA ARG A 45 -9.10 0.72 -5.60
C ARG A 45 -8.42 0.37 -4.28
N PHE A 46 -8.81 -0.74 -3.69
CA PHE A 46 -8.45 -1.10 -2.31
C PHE A 46 -6.96 -1.41 -2.13
N GLU A 47 -6.31 -2.02 -3.12
CA GLU A 47 -4.87 -2.28 -3.09
C GLU A 47 -4.07 -0.99 -3.10
N ASP A 48 -4.43 -0.05 -3.98
CA ASP A 48 -3.80 1.27 -4.06
C ASP A 48 -4.03 2.05 -2.76
N CYS A 49 -5.25 2.04 -2.23
CA CYS A 49 -5.59 2.68 -0.96
C CYS A 49 -4.72 2.15 0.20
N LEU A 50 -4.55 0.83 0.31
CA LEU A 50 -3.74 0.21 1.35
C LEU A 50 -2.28 0.64 1.24
N VAL A 51 -1.73 0.59 0.03
CA VAL A 51 -0.34 0.97 -0.24
C VAL A 51 -0.09 2.45 0.10
N GLN A 52 -1.01 3.34 -0.29
CA GLN A 52 -0.88 4.77 0.03
C GLN A 52 -1.06 5.07 1.52
N SER A 53 -1.99 4.38 2.20
CA SER A 53 -2.18 4.50 3.65
C SER A 53 -0.89 4.11 4.40
N TYR A 54 -0.22 3.04 3.97
CA TYR A 54 1.09 2.67 4.50
C TYR A 54 2.14 3.77 4.28
N PHE A 55 2.25 4.32 3.07
CA PHE A 55 3.25 5.35 2.78
C PHE A 55 3.01 6.64 3.58
N ALA A 56 1.76 7.05 3.77
CA ALA A 56 1.39 8.17 4.62
C ALA A 56 1.87 7.96 6.07
N MET A 57 1.58 6.80 6.67
CA MET A 57 2.06 6.49 8.03
C MET A 57 3.57 6.38 8.10
N PHE A 58 4.21 5.75 7.11
CA PHE A 58 5.67 5.56 7.09
C PHE A 58 6.42 6.89 7.04
N ARG A 59 5.98 7.83 6.18
CA ARG A 59 6.57 9.18 6.10
C ARG A 59 6.33 9.96 7.39
N SER A 60 5.13 9.88 7.95
CA SER A 60 4.78 10.50 9.25
C SER A 60 5.61 9.93 10.41
N ALA A 61 5.88 8.62 10.41
CA ALA A 61 6.76 8.00 11.39
C ALA A 61 8.20 8.50 11.26
N ARG A 62 8.69 8.67 10.03
CA ARG A 62 10.04 9.19 9.77
C ARG A 62 10.22 10.61 10.27
N THR A 63 9.22 11.48 10.09
CA THR A 63 9.30 12.87 10.56
C THR A 63 9.40 12.94 12.08
N LEU A 64 8.69 12.09 12.81
CA LEU A 64 8.82 11.98 14.27
C LEU A 64 10.24 11.61 14.71
N ILE A 65 10.82 10.56 14.11
CA ILE A 65 12.18 10.12 14.44
C ILE A 65 13.21 11.18 14.09
N ARG A 66 13.06 11.85 12.94
CA ARG A 66 13.90 12.98 12.55
C ARG A 66 13.81 14.14 13.52
N LYS A 67 12.61 14.48 14.00
CA LYS A 67 12.41 15.53 15.02
C LYS A 67 13.19 15.24 16.32
N LYS A 68 13.31 13.98 16.72
CA LYS A 68 14.12 13.56 17.90
C LYS A 68 15.62 13.42 17.57
N GLY A 69 16.07 13.82 16.38
CA GLY A 69 17.48 13.85 15.99
C GLY A 69 18.03 12.52 15.48
N TYR A 70 17.18 11.67 14.92
CA TYR A 70 17.59 10.36 14.39
C TYR A 70 17.15 10.17 12.94
N ARG A 71 17.93 9.37 12.19
CA ARG A 71 17.63 8.93 10.84
C ARG A 71 17.57 7.41 10.79
N ASP A 72 16.42 6.89 10.37
CA ASP A 72 16.22 5.47 10.15
C ASP A 72 16.89 5.01 8.83
N THR A 73 17.23 3.73 8.78
CA THR A 73 17.76 3.07 7.57
C THR A 73 16.81 1.99 7.06
N ASN A 74 16.04 1.36 7.95
CA ASN A 74 15.11 0.29 7.61
C ASN A 74 13.89 0.33 8.54
N MET A 75 12.87 -0.44 8.18
CA MET A 75 11.62 -0.51 8.94
C MET A 75 11.82 -0.96 10.39
N TYR A 76 12.74 -1.90 10.63
CA TYR A 76 13.02 -2.40 11.98
C TYR A 76 13.55 -1.29 12.89
N SER A 77 14.50 -0.47 12.41
CA SER A 77 15.03 0.65 13.19
C SER A 77 14.02 1.77 13.36
N LEU A 78 13.15 2.00 12.38
CA LEU A 78 12.02 2.93 12.49
C LEU A 78 11.07 2.51 13.62
N LEU A 79 10.58 1.27 13.61
CA LEU A 79 9.66 0.75 14.63
C LEU A 79 10.29 0.71 16.02
N THR A 80 11.56 0.32 16.10
CA THR A 80 12.30 0.30 17.37
C THR A 80 12.48 1.71 17.93
N GLY A 81 12.81 2.68 17.05
CA GLY A 81 12.90 4.08 17.41
C GLY A 81 11.57 4.66 17.90
N LEU A 82 10.46 4.35 17.21
CA LEU A 82 9.13 4.81 17.62
C LEU A 82 8.75 4.26 18.99
N LYS A 83 8.98 2.96 19.22
CA LYS A 83 8.69 2.31 20.50
C LYS A 83 9.45 2.97 21.64
N LYS A 84 10.76 3.17 21.49
CA LYS A 84 11.61 3.76 22.52
C LYS A 84 11.31 5.24 22.77
N LEU A 85 11.15 6.03 21.70
CA LEU A 85 11.13 7.49 21.79
C LEU A 85 9.74 8.08 22.00
N PHE A 86 8.67 7.32 21.69
CA PHE A 86 7.30 7.82 21.71
C PHE A 86 6.31 6.88 22.41
N VAL A 87 6.47 5.56 22.33
CA VAL A 87 5.56 4.63 23.02
C VAL A 87 5.92 4.46 24.50
N GLU A 88 7.21 4.29 24.84
CA GLU A 88 7.64 4.21 26.24
C GLU A 88 7.31 5.47 27.05
N PRO A 89 7.45 6.70 26.50
CA PRO A 89 6.98 7.92 27.17
C PRO A 89 5.47 8.17 27.09
N GLU A 90 4.69 7.23 26.52
CA GLU A 90 3.23 7.35 26.31
C GLU A 90 2.79 8.54 25.43
N GLU A 91 3.70 9.10 24.62
CA GLU A 91 3.39 10.14 23.64
C GLU A 91 2.58 9.58 22.45
N LEU A 92 2.81 8.32 22.09
CA LEU A 92 2.16 7.63 20.97
C LEU A 92 1.61 6.27 21.43
N GLU A 93 0.36 5.97 21.06
CA GLU A 93 -0.25 4.69 21.45
C GLU A 93 0.45 3.51 20.77
N ARG A 94 0.65 2.43 21.53
CA ARG A 94 1.29 1.22 21.02
C ARG A 94 0.56 0.62 19.81
N HIS A 95 -0.77 0.66 19.82
CA HIS A 95 -1.59 0.08 18.75
C HIS A 95 -1.31 0.74 17.39
N LEU A 96 -1.03 2.05 17.36
CA LEU A 96 -0.71 2.79 16.15
C LEU A 96 0.60 2.29 15.50
N VAL A 97 1.59 1.94 16.32
CA VAL A 97 2.85 1.35 15.84
C VAL A 97 2.63 -0.07 15.31
N ASP A 98 1.75 -0.84 15.95
CA ASP A 98 1.42 -2.19 15.50
C ASP A 98 0.64 -2.15 14.17
N VAL A 99 -0.27 -1.17 13.98
CA VAL A 99 -0.95 -0.93 12.70
C VAL A 99 0.04 -0.58 11.59
N LEU A 100 1.03 0.27 11.86
CA LEU A 100 2.08 0.58 10.88
C LEU A 100 2.85 -0.68 10.43
N SER A 101 3.13 -1.61 11.36
CA SER A 101 3.74 -2.90 11.03
C SER A 101 2.81 -3.76 10.18
N LEU A 102 1.53 -3.87 10.55
CA LEU A 102 0.52 -4.61 9.79
C LEU A 102 0.36 -4.07 8.37
N ALA A 103 0.25 -2.74 8.22
CA ALA A 103 0.10 -2.09 6.92
C ALA A 103 1.31 -2.35 6.01
N LYS A 104 2.51 -2.42 6.58
CA LYS A 104 3.73 -2.79 5.85
C LYS A 104 3.68 -4.23 5.34
N GLU A 105 3.23 -5.17 6.17
CA GLU A 105 3.06 -6.58 5.79
C GLU A 105 2.02 -6.74 4.68
N GLN A 106 0.86 -6.09 4.84
CA GLN A 106 -0.20 -6.09 3.83
C GLN A 106 0.26 -5.47 2.51
N LYS A 107 1.03 -4.38 2.56
CA LYS A 107 1.64 -3.76 1.37
C LYS A 107 2.63 -4.70 0.68
N ASP A 108 3.32 -5.57 1.41
CA ASP A 108 4.18 -6.58 0.80
C ASP A 108 3.36 -7.68 0.11
N LEU A 109 2.29 -8.15 0.75
CA LEU A 109 1.35 -9.12 0.16
C LEU A 109 0.69 -8.59 -1.12
N VAL A 110 0.28 -7.32 -1.14
CA VAL A 110 -0.27 -6.66 -2.34
C VAL A 110 0.74 -6.69 -3.49
N TYR A 111 2.02 -6.42 -3.22
CA TYR A 111 3.07 -6.49 -4.24
C TYR A 111 3.39 -7.91 -4.70
N GLU A 112 3.07 -8.92 -3.88
CA GLU A 112 3.11 -10.33 -4.26
C GLU A 112 1.87 -10.78 -5.05
N GLY A 113 0.84 -9.91 -5.15
CA GLY A 113 -0.37 -10.14 -5.94
C GLY A 113 -1.61 -10.47 -5.11
N ALA A 114 -1.57 -10.31 -3.78
CA ALA A 114 -2.74 -10.47 -2.94
C ALA A 114 -3.80 -9.38 -3.22
N ARG A 115 -5.07 -9.75 -3.06
CA ARG A 115 -6.22 -8.84 -3.15
C ARG A 115 -6.57 -8.32 -1.76
N CYS A 116 -7.06 -7.09 -1.71
CA CYS A 116 -7.54 -6.48 -0.48
C CYS A 116 -9.06 -6.43 -0.44
N HIS A 117 -9.62 -6.68 0.74
CA HIS A 117 -11.05 -6.54 0.98
C HIS A 117 -11.37 -5.14 1.53
N PHE A 118 -12.61 -4.70 1.28
CA PHE A 118 -13.11 -3.40 1.73
C PHE A 118 -12.90 -3.16 3.23
N GLN A 119 -13.26 -4.13 4.08
CA GLN A 119 -13.19 -3.99 5.54
C GLN A 119 -11.75 -3.80 6.05
N ASP A 120 -10.81 -4.61 5.54
CA ASP A 120 -9.40 -4.53 5.92
C ASP A 120 -8.77 -3.21 5.48
N THR A 121 -9.05 -2.79 4.24
CA THR A 121 -8.57 -1.51 3.72
C THR A 121 -9.17 -0.33 4.46
N GLN A 122 -10.46 -0.38 4.81
CA GLN A 122 -11.12 0.67 5.58
C GLN A 122 -10.50 0.81 6.97
N ALA A 123 -10.22 -0.31 7.64
CA ALA A 123 -9.57 -0.31 8.95
C ALA A 123 -8.16 0.31 8.88
N ILE A 124 -7.36 -0.05 7.86
CA ILE A 124 -6.02 0.52 7.68
C ILE A 124 -6.09 2.01 7.37
N LEU A 125 -7.01 2.44 6.49
CA LEU A 125 -7.19 3.84 6.15
C LEU A 125 -7.54 4.67 7.39
N ARG A 126 -8.57 4.27 8.16
CA ARG A 126 -8.99 4.98 9.38
C ARG A 126 -7.84 5.10 10.38
N ASN A 127 -7.13 4.01 10.64
CA ASN A 127 -5.99 4.06 11.55
C ASN A 127 -4.84 4.91 11.00
N SER A 128 -4.64 4.96 9.68
CA SER A 128 -3.62 5.83 9.08
C SER A 128 -3.94 7.31 9.28
N GLU A 129 -5.21 7.69 9.27
CA GLU A 129 -5.64 9.07 9.56
C GLU A 129 -5.38 9.43 11.02
N VAL A 130 -5.78 8.56 11.95
CA VAL A 130 -5.50 8.73 13.38
C VAL A 130 -3.99 8.86 13.62
N PHE A 131 -3.19 8.00 12.99
CA PHE A 131 -1.73 8.03 13.06
C PHE A 131 -1.17 9.38 12.58
N CYS A 132 -1.54 9.82 11.37
CA CYS A 132 -1.05 11.07 10.79
C CYS A 132 -1.47 12.30 11.61
N ASN A 133 -2.69 12.30 12.14
CA ASN A 133 -3.17 13.38 13.03
C ASN A 133 -2.36 13.43 14.32
N ARG A 134 -2.16 12.27 14.96
CA ARG A 134 -1.38 12.19 16.19
C ARG A 134 0.07 12.63 15.98
N VAL A 135 0.67 12.26 14.84
CA VAL A 135 2.00 12.73 14.44
C VAL A 135 2.02 14.25 14.31
N ARG A 136 1.02 14.87 13.66
CA ARG A 136 0.97 16.33 13.50
C ARG A 136 0.90 17.04 14.85
N GLU A 137 0.09 16.55 15.78
CA GLU A 137 0.00 17.07 17.15
C GLU A 137 1.37 17.03 17.84
N LEU A 138 2.08 15.90 17.74
CA LEU A 138 3.40 15.71 18.33
C LEU A 138 4.48 16.57 17.66
N LEU A 139 4.33 16.87 16.36
CA LEU A 139 5.25 17.74 15.64
C LEU A 139 5.08 19.22 16.04
N ALA A 140 3.86 19.66 16.35
CA ALA A 140 3.54 21.02 16.81
C ALA A 140 4.19 22.14 15.96
N ILE A 141 4.26 21.94 14.65
CA ILE A 141 4.90 22.87 13.72
C ILE A 141 3.88 23.96 13.34
N PRO A 142 4.21 25.26 13.47
CA PRO A 142 3.35 26.34 13.02
C PRO A 142 3.24 26.35 11.49
N ASP A 143 2.06 26.75 10.99
CA ASP A 143 1.72 26.94 9.56
C ASP A 143 1.52 25.70 8.69
N LEU A 144 1.14 24.55 9.26
CA LEU A 144 0.64 23.45 8.41
C LEU A 144 -0.79 23.71 7.94
N PRO A 145 -1.12 23.42 6.66
CA PRO A 145 -2.50 23.40 6.23
C PRO A 145 -3.29 22.35 7.03
N PRO A 146 -4.58 22.59 7.32
CA PRO A 146 -5.42 21.56 7.90
C PRO A 146 -5.50 20.37 6.95
N ILE A 147 -5.49 19.13 7.47
CA ILE A 147 -5.80 17.99 6.61
C ILE A 147 -7.22 18.21 6.09
N PRO A 148 -7.46 18.10 4.78
CA PRO A 148 -8.82 18.11 4.27
C PRO A 148 -9.65 17.05 5.01
N PRO A 149 -10.87 17.36 5.49
CA PRO A 149 -11.71 16.35 6.09
C PRO A 149 -12.00 15.24 5.08
N MET A 150 -12.19 14.02 5.56
CA MET A 150 -12.75 12.97 4.72
C MET A 150 -14.20 13.36 4.41
N GLU A 151 -14.56 13.57 3.15
CA GLU A 151 -15.97 13.58 2.77
C GLU A 151 -16.52 12.18 3.10
N GLU A 152 -17.63 12.11 3.84
CA GLU A 152 -18.31 10.84 4.09
C GLU A 152 -18.69 10.26 2.73
N ILE A 153 -17.95 9.25 2.28
CA ILE A 153 -18.30 8.53 1.07
C ILE A 153 -19.52 7.70 1.47
N GLU A 154 -20.71 8.19 1.12
CA GLU A 154 -21.91 7.36 1.03
C GLU A 154 -21.60 6.27 0.02
N LEU A 155 -21.13 5.11 0.51
CA LEU A 155 -21.06 3.93 -0.32
C LEU A 155 -22.50 3.56 -0.65
N GLU A 156 -22.91 3.83 -1.89
CA GLU A 156 -24.07 3.17 -2.47
C GLU A 156 -23.94 1.67 -2.17
N ASP A 157 -24.97 1.12 -1.51
CA ASP A 157 -25.04 -0.25 -1.05
C ASP A 157 -24.49 -1.19 -2.14
N GLU A 158 -23.69 -2.17 -1.72
CA GLU A 158 -23.26 -3.26 -2.60
C GLU A 158 -24.47 -3.70 -3.43
N PRO A 159 -24.37 -3.77 -4.78
CA PRO A 159 -25.47 -4.29 -5.58
C PRO A 159 -25.87 -5.63 -4.97
N PRO A 160 -27.18 -5.88 -4.75
CA PRO A 160 -27.64 -7.03 -4.00
C PRO A 160 -26.94 -8.27 -4.55
N GLN A 161 -26.27 -9.01 -3.66
CA GLN A 161 -25.66 -10.28 -3.98
C GLN A 161 -26.67 -11.07 -4.82
N PRO A 162 -26.30 -11.56 -6.02
CA PRO A 162 -27.24 -12.27 -6.86
C PRO A 162 -27.82 -13.40 -6.02
N ASN A 163 -29.15 -13.42 -5.91
CA ASN A 163 -29.83 -14.39 -5.07
C ASN A 163 -29.39 -15.78 -5.54
N PHE A 164 -28.99 -16.67 -4.63
CA PHE A 164 -28.50 -18.01 -5.00
C PHE A 164 -29.56 -18.78 -5.83
N ASP A 165 -30.83 -18.42 -5.67
CA ASP A 165 -31.96 -18.92 -6.43
C ASP A 165 -31.99 -18.47 -7.91
N ASP A 166 -31.29 -17.39 -8.29
CA ASP A 166 -31.18 -16.98 -9.69
C ASP A 166 -30.33 -17.96 -10.52
N PHE A 167 -29.48 -18.75 -9.87
CA PHE A 167 -28.75 -19.86 -10.51
C PHE A 167 -29.56 -21.17 -10.56
N GLN A 168 -30.71 -21.24 -9.87
CA GLN A 168 -31.63 -22.37 -9.92
C GLN A 168 -32.71 -22.23 -11.00
N ARG A 169 -32.74 -21.12 -11.75
CA ARG A 169 -33.60 -21.04 -12.93
C ARG A 169 -33.24 -22.22 -13.85
N PRO A 170 -34.21 -23.08 -14.19
CA PRO A 170 -33.97 -24.14 -15.16
C PRO A 170 -33.36 -23.48 -16.39
N ILE A 171 -32.22 -23.99 -16.86
CA ILE A 171 -31.73 -23.63 -18.18
C ILE A 171 -32.88 -24.01 -19.11
N ASP A 172 -33.59 -23.01 -19.60
CA ASP A 172 -34.62 -23.19 -20.61
C ASP A 172 -33.90 -23.71 -21.85
N ARG A 173 -33.80 -25.04 -21.93
CA ARG A 173 -33.46 -25.78 -23.15
C ARG A 173 -34.70 -25.75 -24.06
N GLY A 174 -35.30 -24.58 -24.23
CA GLY A 174 -36.18 -24.34 -25.36
C GLY A 174 -35.36 -24.69 -26.59
N ASP A 175 -35.92 -25.58 -27.41
CA ASP A 175 -35.36 -26.15 -28.63
C ASP A 175 -34.69 -25.06 -29.49
N ARG A 176 -33.42 -24.76 -29.19
CA ARG A 176 -32.57 -24.04 -30.12
C ARG A 176 -32.06 -25.11 -31.05
N ASP A 177 -32.67 -25.17 -32.22
CA ASP A 177 -32.04 -25.69 -33.42
C ASP A 177 -30.63 -25.12 -33.50
N PHE A 178 -29.65 -25.87 -33.00
CA PHE A 178 -28.26 -25.55 -33.22
C PHE A 178 -28.05 -25.69 -34.73
N PRO A 179 -27.68 -24.62 -35.45
CA PRO A 179 -27.36 -24.75 -36.86
C PRO A 179 -26.22 -25.78 -36.97
N PRO A 180 -26.31 -26.75 -37.91
CA PRO A 180 -25.30 -27.78 -38.03
C PRO A 180 -23.93 -27.13 -38.19
N ALA A 181 -22.96 -27.66 -37.43
CA ALA A 181 -21.59 -27.19 -37.42
C ALA A 181 -21.08 -26.98 -38.84
N ARG A 182 -20.83 -25.72 -39.23
CA ARG A 182 -20.11 -25.42 -40.46
C ARG A 182 -18.73 -26.06 -40.31
N ARG A 183 -18.50 -27.18 -41.02
CA ARG A 183 -17.16 -27.73 -41.22
C ARG A 183 -16.32 -26.62 -41.80
N SER A 184 -15.34 -26.13 -41.04
CA SER A 184 -14.33 -25.24 -41.57
C SER A 184 -13.59 -25.99 -42.69
N PRO A 185 -13.45 -25.41 -43.90
CA PRO A 185 -12.60 -25.99 -44.92
C PRO A 185 -11.16 -26.02 -44.41
N GLY A 186 -10.46 -27.10 -44.76
CA GLY A 186 -9.17 -27.48 -44.20
C GLY A 186 -8.15 -26.36 -44.15
N ARG A 187 -7.49 -26.22 -42.99
CA ARG A 187 -6.19 -25.56 -42.93
C ARG A 187 -5.14 -26.57 -43.37
N GLU A 188 -4.81 -26.50 -44.66
CA GLU A 188 -3.47 -26.85 -45.11
C GLU A 188 -2.42 -26.05 -44.33
N GLY A 189 -1.25 -26.67 -44.19
CA GLY A 189 -0.21 -26.34 -43.24
C GLY A 189 0.18 -24.86 -43.18
N ASN A 190 0.37 -24.40 -41.95
CA ASN A 190 1.42 -23.44 -41.67
C ASN A 190 1.90 -23.67 -40.24
N GLU A 191 3.01 -24.37 -40.13
CA GLU A 191 3.82 -24.46 -38.92
C GLU A 191 4.14 -23.03 -38.49
N ARG A 192 3.59 -22.58 -37.36
CA ARG A 192 4.03 -21.30 -36.79
C ARG A 192 5.38 -21.55 -36.13
N PRO A 193 6.45 -20.84 -36.52
CA PRO A 193 7.72 -20.93 -35.83
C PRO A 193 7.54 -20.42 -34.40
N TRP A 194 8.22 -21.09 -33.47
CA TRP A 194 8.34 -20.68 -32.08
C TRP A 194 8.63 -19.18 -31.99
N THR A 195 7.73 -18.45 -31.34
CA THR A 195 7.84 -17.02 -31.05
C THR A 195 9.13 -16.75 -30.30
N THR A 196 9.93 -15.85 -30.85
CA THR A 196 11.05 -15.19 -30.18
C THR A 196 10.58 -14.43 -28.92
N PRO A 197 11.49 -14.12 -27.97
CA PRO A 197 11.17 -13.55 -26.64
C PRO A 197 10.53 -12.14 -26.63
N ASP A 198 10.11 -11.60 -27.77
CA ASP A 198 9.72 -10.20 -27.94
C ASP A 198 8.19 -9.99 -27.98
N SER A 199 7.44 -11.01 -27.54
CA SER A 199 5.97 -10.98 -27.43
C SER A 199 5.49 -11.00 -25.98
N MET A 200 6.16 -10.24 -25.11
CA MET A 200 5.55 -9.87 -23.83
C MET A 200 4.53 -8.73 -24.04
N PRO A 201 3.37 -8.76 -23.37
CA PRO A 201 2.44 -7.64 -23.41
C PRO A 201 3.16 -6.37 -22.92
N ARG A 202 3.17 -5.35 -23.78
CA ARG A 202 3.67 -4.01 -23.41
C ARG A 202 2.77 -3.42 -22.33
N ARG A 203 3.42 -2.84 -21.31
CA ARG A 203 3.00 -1.85 -20.29
C ARG A 203 1.50 -1.48 -20.25
N ARG A 204 0.92 -1.47 -19.04
CA ARG A 204 -0.18 -0.55 -18.73
C ARG A 204 0.40 0.89 -18.73
N PRO A 205 -0.14 1.84 -19.52
CA PRO A 205 0.42 3.19 -19.62
C PRO A 205 0.36 3.99 -18.31
N ASP A 206 -0.51 3.62 -17.37
CA ASP A 206 -0.91 4.49 -16.25
C ASP A 206 -0.37 4.05 -14.88
N SER A 207 0.71 3.28 -14.81
CA SER A 207 1.36 2.99 -13.53
C SER A 207 2.23 4.18 -13.09
N PRO A 208 1.91 4.90 -12.00
CA PRO A 208 2.71 6.03 -11.51
C PRO A 208 4.06 5.60 -10.92
N TYR A 209 4.31 4.30 -10.76
CA TYR A 209 5.57 3.77 -10.24
C TYR A 209 6.54 3.35 -11.36
N PRO A 210 7.79 3.83 -11.36
CA PRO A 210 8.82 3.33 -12.26
C PRO A 210 9.20 1.90 -11.86
N PHE A 211 9.12 0.98 -12.82
CA PHE A 211 9.58 -0.41 -12.68
C PHE A 211 11.08 -0.42 -12.35
N ARG A 212 11.45 -0.91 -11.14
CA ARG A 212 12.85 -1.22 -10.81
C ARG A 212 13.14 -2.65 -11.25
N PRO A 213 14.06 -2.89 -12.21
CA PRO A 213 14.49 -4.24 -12.53
C PRO A 213 15.08 -4.92 -11.29
N ARG A 214 14.71 -6.18 -11.02
CA ARG A 214 15.37 -6.98 -9.99
C ARG A 214 16.85 -7.12 -10.35
N GLU A 215 17.72 -6.54 -9.54
CA GLU A 215 19.15 -6.88 -9.58
C GLU A 215 19.29 -8.39 -9.32
N THR A 216 19.85 -9.10 -10.29
CA THR A 216 20.15 -10.52 -10.17
C THR A 216 21.24 -10.69 -9.09
N ARG A 217 20.93 -11.45 -8.04
CA ARG A 217 21.92 -11.82 -7.01
C ARG A 217 23.16 -12.44 -7.69
N PRO A 218 24.38 -12.00 -7.36
CA PRO A 218 25.57 -12.71 -7.81
C PRO A 218 25.61 -14.12 -7.19
N LYS A 219 25.79 -15.13 -8.03
CA LYS A 219 26.03 -16.53 -7.61
C LYS A 219 27.29 -16.55 -6.75
N ARG A 220 27.19 -17.06 -5.51
CA ARG A 220 28.36 -17.46 -4.73
C ARG A 220 29.13 -18.50 -5.54
N ARG A 221 30.42 -18.26 -5.76
CA ARG A 221 31.36 -19.32 -6.12
C ARG A 221 31.96 -19.84 -4.81
N ASP A 222 31.94 -21.15 -4.68
CA ASP A 222 32.64 -21.94 -3.66
C ASP A 222 34.16 -21.82 -3.80
#